data_AF-A0A5C3R0R2-F1
#
_entry.id   AF-A0A5C3R0R2-F1
#
_cell.length_a   1.000
_cell.length_b   1.000
_cell.length_c   1.000
_cell.angle_alpha   90.00
_cell.angle_beta   90.00
_cell.angle_gamma   90.00
#
_symmetry.space_group_name_H-M   'P 1'
#
loop_
_entity.id
_entity.type
_entity.pdbx_description
1 polymer ?
#
loop_
_entity_poly.entity_id
_entity_poly.type
_entity_poly.pdbx_seq_one_letter_code
_entity_poly.pdbx_strand_id
1 'polypeptide(L)'
;MLLKPESRYFCDSCKQTYDLPSQSACRHLSVLHKVESAAAAHENTEPPPNLACECVDPTPYQQVGRAVFGTALETILNYWFPFRAPDFYDTLLMALEHFRTRALWIKRCEIKGADLGKDVVCASVEEYAGKFEFCFGAYGHGQPEVMDVVISWICKAMGAFIEEAALEYTRVQNVTLCPPRFESHAKVLSAWEMYYGKVGSIKEFMDMHYFGRLG
;
A
#
# COMPACT_ATOMS: atom_id res chain seq x y z
N MET A 1 6.68 35.96 -15.76
CA MET A 1 7.20 34.61 -15.44
C MET A 1 6.35 33.61 -16.20
N LEU A 2 6.88 32.97 -17.24
CA LEU A 2 6.17 31.91 -17.96
C LEU A 2 6.38 30.61 -17.16
N LEU A 3 5.32 30.09 -16.52
CA LEU A 3 5.34 28.76 -15.91
C LEU A 3 5.60 27.75 -17.03
N LYS A 4 6.68 26.97 -16.91
CA LYS A 4 6.91 25.84 -17.84
C LYS A 4 5.70 24.90 -17.77
N PRO A 5 5.28 24.29 -18.89
CA PRO A 5 4.17 23.34 -18.86
C PRO A 5 4.51 22.19 -17.91
N GLU A 6 3.64 21.98 -16.94
CA GLU A 6 3.60 20.75 -16.15
C GLU A 6 3.57 19.57 -17.13
N SER A 7 4.42 18.58 -16.88
CA SER A 7 4.57 17.47 -17.82
C SER A 7 3.46 16.48 -17.52
N ARG A 8 2.45 16.44 -18.37
CA ARG A 8 1.41 15.42 -18.30
C ARG A 8 2.02 14.06 -18.54
N TYR A 9 2.00 13.22 -17.51
CA TYR A 9 2.43 11.84 -17.61
C TYR A 9 1.21 10.96 -17.87
N PHE A 10 1.22 10.23 -18.99
CA PHE A 10 0.21 9.21 -19.27
C PHE A 10 0.75 7.85 -18.84
N CYS A 11 0.06 7.20 -17.91
CA CYS A 11 0.36 5.83 -17.57
C CYS A 11 -0.36 4.90 -18.55
N ASP A 12 0.41 4.29 -19.46
CA ASP A 12 -0.11 3.31 -20.42
C ASP A 12 -0.80 2.12 -19.77
N SER A 13 -0.49 1.84 -18.49
CA SER A 13 -1.12 0.78 -17.71
C SER A 13 -2.53 1.16 -17.23
N CYS A 14 -2.73 2.27 -16.50
CA CYS A 14 -4.09 2.68 -16.03
C CYS A 14 -4.89 3.51 -17.03
N LYS A 15 -4.28 3.93 -18.13
CA LYS A 15 -4.85 4.96 -19.02
C LYS A 15 -5.18 6.27 -18.28
N GLN A 16 -4.52 6.54 -17.15
CA GLN A 16 -4.67 7.78 -16.38
C GLN A 16 -3.55 8.77 -16.74
N THR A 17 -3.90 10.05 -16.70
CA THR A 17 -2.94 11.15 -16.84
C THR A 17 -2.70 11.76 -15.48
N TYR A 18 -1.43 11.92 -15.11
CA TYR A 18 -1.00 12.58 -13.90
C TYR A 18 -0.32 13.91 -14.27
N ASP A 19 -0.75 14.99 -13.61
CA ASP A 19 -0.07 16.28 -13.71
C ASP A 19 1.11 16.28 -12.74
N LEU A 20 2.32 16.01 -13.25
CA LEU A 20 3.53 15.92 -12.44
C LEU A 20 4.65 16.80 -13.04
N PRO A 21 5.50 17.41 -12.22
CA PRO A 21 6.76 17.96 -12.70
C PRO A 21 7.58 16.86 -13.40
N SER A 22 8.25 17.15 -14.52
CA SER A 22 8.95 16.14 -15.34
C SER A 22 9.93 15.26 -14.56
N GLN A 23 10.60 15.82 -13.56
CA GLN A 23 11.51 15.07 -12.70
C GLN A 23 10.77 14.17 -11.69
N SER A 24 9.59 14.58 -11.20
CA SER A 24 8.74 13.76 -10.33
C SER A 24 8.14 12.57 -11.10
N ALA A 25 7.73 12.78 -12.35
CA ALA A 25 7.19 11.70 -13.19
C ALA A 25 8.20 10.55 -13.41
N CYS A 26 9.46 10.86 -13.72
CA CYS A 26 10.50 9.83 -13.88
C CYS A 26 10.75 9.04 -12.59
N ARG A 27 10.68 9.70 -11.42
CA ARG A 27 10.83 9.03 -10.11
C ARG A 27 9.68 8.09 -9.83
N HIS A 28 8.44 8.57 -9.98
CA HIS A 28 7.26 7.76 -9.73
C HIS A 28 7.23 6.53 -10.64
N LEU A 29 7.60 6.69 -11.91
CA LEU A 29 7.73 5.59 -12.86
C LEU A 29 8.75 4.54 -12.43
N SER A 30 9.95 4.98 -12.02
CA SER A 30 11.02 4.07 -11.59
C SER A 30 10.59 3.26 -10.37
N VAL A 31 9.99 3.94 -9.38
CA VAL A 31 9.49 3.30 -8.15
C VAL A 31 8.32 2.36 -8.47
N LEU A 32 7.37 2.78 -9.32
CA LEU A 32 6.25 1.94 -9.76
C LEU A 32 6.73 0.67 -10.44
N HIS A 33 7.62 0.77 -11.44
CA HIS A 33 8.15 -0.41 -12.11
C HIS A 33 8.88 -1.35 -11.15
N LYS A 34 9.61 -0.79 -10.16
CA LYS A 34 10.29 -1.59 -9.15
C LYS A 34 9.31 -2.36 -8.28
N VAL A 35 8.25 -1.69 -7.80
CA VAL A 35 7.17 -2.31 -7.02
C VAL A 35 6.41 -3.35 -7.83
N GLU A 36 6.03 -3.06 -9.08
CA GLU A 36 5.34 -4.02 -9.95
C GLU A 36 6.20 -5.26 -10.24
N SER A 37 7.50 -5.06 -10.46
CA SER A 37 8.44 -6.17 -10.68
C SER A 37 8.58 -7.02 -9.42
N ALA A 38 8.67 -6.39 -8.25
CA ALA A 38 8.76 -7.09 -6.97
C ALA A 38 7.46 -7.85 -6.66
N ALA A 39 6.29 -7.21 -6.84
CA ALA A 39 4.99 -7.84 -6.69
C ALA A 39 4.80 -9.03 -7.65
N ALA A 40 5.35 -8.93 -8.86
CA ALA A 40 5.35 -10.03 -9.82
C ALA A 40 6.31 -11.17 -9.41
N ALA A 41 7.45 -10.88 -8.78
CA ALA A 41 8.49 -11.87 -8.47
C ALA A 41 8.35 -12.57 -7.11
N HIS A 42 7.62 -11.99 -6.16
CA HIS A 42 7.62 -12.49 -4.78
C HIS A 42 6.86 -13.80 -4.62
N GLU A 43 7.60 -14.85 -4.26
CA GLU A 43 7.08 -16.22 -4.15
C GLU A 43 6.23 -16.45 -2.90
N ASN A 44 6.22 -15.52 -1.92
CA ASN A 44 5.49 -15.63 -0.65
C ASN A 44 4.53 -14.45 -0.45
N THR A 45 3.40 -14.45 -1.15
CA THR A 45 2.30 -13.48 -0.91
C THR A 45 1.31 -14.05 0.12
N GLU A 46 1.14 -13.36 1.24
CA GLU A 46 0.08 -13.64 2.23
C GLU A 46 -1.26 -13.14 1.68
N PRO A 47 -2.33 -13.97 1.67
CA PRO A 47 -3.62 -13.55 1.13
C PRO A 47 -4.21 -12.40 1.97
N PRO A 48 -4.87 -11.40 1.35
CA PRO A 48 -5.57 -10.38 2.11
C PRO A 48 -6.70 -10.99 2.95
N PRO A 49 -7.12 -10.31 4.04
CA PRO A 49 -8.22 -10.79 4.86
C PRO A 49 -9.49 -10.91 4.01
N ASN A 50 -10.28 -11.95 4.27
CA ASN A 50 -11.57 -12.19 3.61
C ASN A 50 -11.53 -12.51 2.09
N LEU A 51 -10.40 -13.01 1.57
CA LEU A 51 -10.25 -13.43 0.17
C LEU A 51 -11.29 -14.46 -0.32
N ALA A 52 -11.90 -15.23 0.60
CA ALA A 52 -12.85 -16.30 0.29
C ALA A 52 -14.33 -15.86 0.16
N CYS A 53 -14.67 -14.60 0.47
CA CYS A 53 -16.06 -14.15 0.42
C CYS A 53 -16.41 -13.59 -0.96
N GLU A 54 -17.33 -14.27 -1.64
CA GLU A 54 -18.00 -13.82 -2.85
C GLU A 54 -19.49 -13.63 -2.52
N CYS A 55 -20.18 -12.70 -3.18
CA CYS A 55 -21.65 -12.49 -3.17
C CYS A 55 -22.21 -11.30 -2.36
N VAL A 56 -21.52 -10.17 -2.23
CA VAL A 56 -22.19 -8.90 -1.83
C VAL A 56 -21.88 -7.82 -2.87
N ASP A 57 -22.85 -6.95 -3.17
CA ASP A 57 -22.69 -5.81 -4.07
C ASP A 57 -21.37 -5.08 -3.75
N PRO A 58 -20.36 -5.15 -4.63
CA PRO A 58 -18.98 -4.92 -4.22
C PRO A 58 -18.66 -3.43 -4.06
N THR A 59 -19.48 -2.52 -4.62
CA THR A 59 -19.11 -1.11 -4.76
C THR A 59 -18.94 -0.37 -3.42
N PRO A 60 -19.83 -0.49 -2.42
CA PRO A 60 -19.63 0.16 -1.12
C PRO A 60 -18.39 -0.38 -0.39
N TYR A 61 -18.17 -1.70 -0.45
CA TYR A 61 -17.04 -2.35 0.19
C TYR A 61 -15.72 -2.02 -0.50
N GLN A 62 -15.69 -1.89 -1.82
CA GLN A 62 -14.50 -1.46 -2.56
C GLN A 62 -14.04 -0.07 -2.11
N GLN A 63 -14.96 0.89 -1.99
CA GLN A 63 -14.62 2.23 -1.52
C GLN A 63 -14.06 2.22 -0.09
N VAL A 64 -14.70 1.50 0.82
CA VAL A 64 -14.24 1.35 2.21
C VAL A 64 -12.88 0.67 2.26
N GLY A 65 -12.68 -0.43 1.53
CA GLY A 65 -11.42 -1.15 1.55
C GLY A 65 -10.27 -0.39 0.92
N ARG A 66 -10.53 0.40 -0.13
CA ARG A 66 -9.56 1.35 -0.66
C ARG A 66 -9.13 2.37 0.40
N ALA A 67 -10.08 2.94 1.13
CA ALA A 67 -9.80 3.91 2.18
C ALA A 67 -9.04 3.29 3.38
N VAL A 68 -9.46 2.11 3.83
CA VAL A 68 -8.81 1.36 4.92
C VAL A 68 -7.37 1.01 4.54
N PHE A 69 -7.17 0.43 3.36
CA PHE A 69 -5.85 0.05 2.88
C PHE A 69 -4.94 1.28 2.74
N GLY A 70 -5.41 2.36 2.11
CA GLY A 70 -4.62 3.57 1.94
C GLY A 70 -4.24 4.22 3.28
N THR A 71 -5.19 4.31 4.21
CA THR A 71 -4.94 4.85 5.56
C THR A 71 -3.92 4.00 6.32
N ALA A 72 -4.01 2.67 6.23
CA ALA A 72 -3.10 1.76 6.89
C ALA A 72 -1.68 1.87 6.30
N LEU A 73 -1.59 1.96 4.98
CA LEU A 73 -0.33 2.12 4.28
C LEU A 73 0.35 3.46 4.62
N GLU A 74 -0.40 4.56 4.59
CA GLU A 74 0.09 5.88 4.99
C GLU A 74 0.57 5.88 6.45
N THR A 75 -0.17 5.22 7.35
CA THR A 75 0.21 5.07 8.76
C THR A 75 1.55 4.35 8.89
N ILE A 76 1.74 3.23 8.19
CA ILE A 76 3.01 2.49 8.18
C ILE A 76 4.15 3.33 7.63
N LEU A 77 3.94 4.02 6.50
CA LEU A 77 4.99 4.83 5.87
C LEU A 77 5.44 5.97 6.80
N ASN A 78 4.50 6.65 7.45
CA ASN A 78 4.82 7.70 8.41
C ASN A 78 5.49 7.14 9.67
N TYR A 79 5.09 5.95 10.12
CA TYR A 79 5.64 5.32 11.32
C TYR A 79 7.07 4.82 11.09
N TRP A 80 7.33 4.30 9.90
CA TRP A 80 8.60 3.73 9.51
C TRP A 80 9.60 4.78 9.03
N PHE A 81 9.16 5.70 8.17
CA PHE A 81 9.99 6.76 7.59
C PHE A 81 9.52 8.13 8.08
N PRO A 82 9.71 8.48 9.37
CA PRO A 82 9.27 9.77 9.86
C PRO A 82 10.10 10.91 9.23
N PHE A 83 9.50 12.10 9.15
CA PHE A 83 10.16 13.34 8.72
C PHE A 83 10.68 13.31 7.28
N ARG A 84 9.94 12.69 6.36
CA ARG A 84 10.26 12.75 4.92
C ARG A 84 9.58 13.95 4.27
N ALA A 85 10.10 14.32 3.10
CA ALA A 85 9.43 15.29 2.24
C ALA A 85 8.11 14.71 1.71
N PRO A 86 7.07 15.53 1.48
CA PRO A 86 5.79 15.08 0.91
C PRO A 86 5.95 14.23 -0.37
N ASP A 87 6.84 14.63 -1.28
CA ASP A 87 7.15 13.89 -2.53
C ASP A 87 7.56 12.43 -2.29
N PHE A 88 8.17 12.11 -1.15
CA PHE A 88 8.51 10.73 -0.78
C PHE A 88 7.24 9.91 -0.54
N TYR A 89 6.33 10.42 0.30
CA TYR A 89 5.09 9.71 0.63
C TYR A 89 4.20 9.60 -0.61
N ASP A 90 4.03 10.67 -1.37
CA ASP A 90 3.24 10.68 -2.60
C ASP A 90 3.77 9.66 -3.61
N THR A 91 5.09 9.62 -3.82
CA THR A 91 5.72 8.64 -4.74
C THR A 91 5.43 7.20 -4.32
N LEU A 92 5.65 6.89 -3.04
CA LEU A 92 5.50 5.53 -2.53
C LEU A 92 4.03 5.11 -2.52
N LEU A 93 3.13 5.97 -2.05
CA LEU A 93 1.69 5.71 -2.04
C LEU A 93 1.18 5.49 -3.46
N MET A 94 1.51 6.36 -4.42
CA MET A 94 1.10 6.18 -5.81
C MET A 94 1.54 4.85 -6.41
N ALA A 95 2.77 4.39 -6.11
CA ALA A 95 3.29 3.13 -6.63
C ALA A 95 2.67 1.89 -5.96
N LEU A 96 2.55 1.91 -4.63
CA LEU A 96 2.05 0.80 -3.82
C LEU A 96 0.53 0.65 -3.92
N GLU A 97 -0.20 1.76 -4.10
CA GLU A 97 -1.64 1.80 -4.30
C GLU A 97 -2.08 1.64 -5.75
N HIS A 98 -1.13 1.57 -6.68
CA HIS A 98 -1.45 1.45 -8.09
C HIS A 98 -2.33 0.22 -8.35
N PHE A 99 -3.41 0.40 -9.11
CA PHE A 99 -4.39 -0.66 -9.38
C PHE A 99 -3.75 -1.94 -9.93
N ARG A 100 -2.70 -1.82 -10.75
CA ARG A 100 -1.95 -2.96 -11.27
C ARG A 100 -1.12 -3.67 -10.20
N THR A 101 -0.52 -2.93 -9.27
CA THR A 101 0.14 -3.51 -8.09
C THR A 101 -0.85 -4.35 -7.29
N ARG A 102 -2.05 -3.81 -7.00
CA ARG A 102 -3.13 -4.53 -6.30
C ARG A 102 -3.60 -5.77 -7.08
N ALA A 103 -3.73 -5.65 -8.39
CA ALA A 103 -4.18 -6.75 -9.24
C ALA A 103 -3.17 -7.90 -9.31
N LEU A 104 -1.87 -7.59 -9.46
CA LEU A 104 -0.79 -8.57 -9.43
C LEU A 104 -0.79 -9.35 -8.10
N TRP A 105 -1.06 -8.65 -7.00
CA TRP A 105 -1.19 -9.21 -5.67
C TRP A 105 -2.31 -10.24 -5.54
N ILE A 106 -3.55 -9.89 -5.91
CA ILE A 106 -4.68 -10.84 -5.83
C ILE A 106 -4.47 -12.02 -6.75
N LYS A 107 -4.05 -11.75 -8.00
CA LYS A 107 -3.77 -12.81 -8.96
C LYS A 107 -2.76 -13.83 -8.42
N ARG A 108 -1.74 -13.38 -7.70
CA ARG A 108 -0.75 -14.28 -7.06
C ARG A 108 -1.35 -15.07 -5.90
N CYS A 109 -2.17 -14.44 -5.07
CA CYS A 109 -2.86 -15.12 -3.97
C CYS A 109 -3.82 -16.19 -4.47
N GLU A 110 -4.53 -15.94 -5.58
CA GLU A 110 -5.43 -16.90 -6.21
C GLU A 110 -4.70 -18.05 -6.93
N ILE A 111 -3.59 -17.77 -7.62
CA ILE A 111 -2.76 -18.83 -8.24
C ILE A 111 -2.25 -19.82 -7.19
N LYS A 112 -1.91 -19.34 -5.99
CA LYS A 112 -1.53 -20.20 -4.86
C LYS A 112 -2.73 -20.87 -4.19
N GLY A 113 -3.87 -20.18 -4.19
CA GLY A 113 -5.15 -20.66 -3.70
C GLY A 113 -5.90 -21.54 -4.69
N ALA A 114 -5.26 -22.16 -5.68
CA ALA A 114 -5.91 -23.08 -6.64
C ALA A 114 -6.50 -24.36 -6.01
N ASP A 115 -6.46 -24.50 -4.67
CA ASP A 115 -7.25 -25.44 -3.87
C ASP A 115 -8.54 -24.83 -3.27
N LEU A 116 -8.84 -23.55 -3.53
CA LEU A 116 -10.08 -22.87 -3.14
C LEU A 116 -11.22 -23.13 -4.16
N GLY A 117 -11.33 -24.38 -4.63
CA GLY A 117 -12.58 -25.03 -5.04
C GLY A 117 -13.50 -24.43 -6.11
N LYS A 118 -13.23 -23.28 -6.75
CA LYS A 118 -14.04 -22.73 -7.85
C LYS A 118 -13.20 -21.90 -8.82
N ASP A 119 -13.44 -22.12 -10.11
CA ASP A 119 -12.89 -21.36 -11.25
C ASP A 119 -13.36 -19.90 -11.23
N VAL A 120 -12.83 -19.07 -10.32
CA VAL A 120 -13.01 -17.62 -10.38
C VAL A 120 -11.75 -17.03 -10.99
N VAL A 121 -11.69 -17.06 -12.31
CA VAL A 121 -10.68 -16.34 -13.08
C VAL A 121 -11.20 -14.93 -13.28
N CYS A 122 -10.76 -13.96 -12.47
CA CYS A 122 -10.97 -12.55 -12.82
C CYS A 122 -10.34 -12.29 -14.20
N ALA A 123 -11.09 -11.69 -15.12
CA ALA A 123 -10.72 -11.58 -16.53
C ALA A 123 -9.94 -10.30 -16.83
N SER A 124 -10.11 -9.25 -16.01
CA SER A 124 -9.47 -7.93 -16.18
C SER A 124 -8.66 -7.48 -14.96
N VAL A 125 -7.70 -6.58 -15.17
CA VAL A 125 -6.86 -6.01 -14.10
C VAL A 125 -7.71 -5.25 -13.08
N GLU A 126 -8.75 -4.57 -13.57
CA GLU A 126 -9.73 -3.82 -12.80
C GLU A 126 -10.53 -4.73 -11.86
N GLU A 127 -10.94 -5.92 -12.32
CA GLU A 127 -11.64 -6.89 -11.46
C GLU A 127 -10.74 -7.40 -10.34
N TYR A 128 -9.48 -7.72 -10.61
CA TYR A 128 -8.53 -8.12 -9.57
C TYR A 128 -8.29 -6.98 -8.56
N ALA A 129 -8.13 -5.74 -9.02
CA ALA A 129 -7.99 -4.59 -8.15
C ALA A 129 -9.25 -4.35 -7.30
N GLY A 130 -10.44 -4.49 -7.89
CA GLY A 130 -11.71 -4.40 -7.19
C GLY A 130 -11.89 -5.52 -6.15
N LYS A 131 -11.39 -6.73 -6.42
CA LYS A 131 -11.40 -7.83 -5.44
C LYS A 131 -10.48 -7.54 -4.27
N PHE A 132 -9.31 -6.96 -4.51
CA PHE A 132 -8.40 -6.49 -3.46
C PHE A 132 -9.10 -5.52 -2.51
N GLU A 133 -9.72 -4.49 -3.07
CA GLU A 133 -10.43 -3.47 -2.31
C GLU A 133 -11.61 -4.09 -1.54
N PHE A 134 -12.39 -4.97 -2.18
CA PHE A 134 -13.48 -5.68 -1.52
C PHE A 134 -13.02 -6.48 -0.29
N CYS A 135 -11.89 -7.20 -0.38
CA CYS A 135 -11.36 -8.01 0.72
C CYS A 135 -11.20 -7.20 2.01
N PHE A 136 -10.53 -6.05 1.91
CA PHE A 136 -10.33 -5.15 3.06
C PHE A 136 -11.62 -4.46 3.51
N GLY A 137 -12.49 -4.07 2.58
CA GLY A 137 -13.74 -3.40 2.93
C GLY A 137 -14.74 -4.31 3.64
N ALA A 138 -14.88 -5.54 3.16
CA ALA A 138 -15.74 -6.54 3.75
C ALA A 138 -15.24 -6.98 5.14
N TYR A 139 -13.91 -7.05 5.33
CA TYR A 139 -13.32 -7.20 6.66
C TYR A 139 -13.61 -5.98 7.56
N GLY A 140 -13.46 -4.78 6.99
CA GLY A 140 -13.66 -3.48 7.62
C GLY A 140 -15.03 -3.25 8.25
N HIS A 141 -16.07 -3.81 7.65
CA HIS A 141 -17.45 -3.63 8.10
C HIS A 141 -17.84 -4.45 9.33
N GLY A 142 -17.04 -5.44 9.73
CA GLY A 142 -17.43 -6.41 10.74
C GLY A 142 -16.62 -6.39 12.04
N GLN A 143 -15.54 -5.60 12.14
CA GLN A 143 -14.57 -5.74 13.23
C GLN A 143 -14.08 -4.38 13.77
N PRO A 144 -13.88 -4.22 15.10
CA PRO A 144 -13.31 -3.01 15.68
C PRO A 144 -11.80 -2.86 15.45
N GLU A 145 -11.10 -3.95 15.18
CA GLU A 145 -9.63 -4.02 15.11
C GLU A 145 -9.08 -4.02 13.67
N VAL A 146 -9.85 -3.47 12.74
CA VAL A 146 -9.62 -3.60 11.28
C VAL A 146 -8.24 -3.10 10.88
N MET A 147 -7.84 -1.93 11.38
CA MET A 147 -6.59 -1.31 10.97
C MET A 147 -5.37 -2.09 11.45
N ASP A 148 -5.42 -2.71 12.63
CA ASP A 148 -4.28 -3.46 13.17
C ASP A 148 -4.02 -4.73 12.35
N VAL A 149 -5.09 -5.42 11.96
CA VAL A 149 -4.97 -6.59 11.08
C VAL A 149 -4.50 -6.18 9.69
N VAL A 150 -5.01 -5.07 9.15
CA VAL A 150 -4.55 -4.55 7.86
C VAL A 150 -3.07 -4.15 7.93
N ILE A 151 -2.63 -3.48 9.00
CA ILE A 151 -1.24 -3.07 9.19
C ILE A 151 -0.32 -4.27 9.36
N SER A 152 -0.71 -5.25 10.18
CA SER A 152 0.03 -6.51 10.32
C SER A 152 0.17 -7.20 8.95
N TRP A 153 -0.92 -7.27 8.19
CA TRP A 153 -0.90 -7.82 6.84
C TRP A 153 0.02 -7.03 5.91
N ILE A 154 -0.07 -5.69 5.86
CA ILE A 154 0.81 -4.88 5.01
C ILE A 154 2.29 -5.11 5.38
N CYS A 155 2.63 -5.20 6.66
CA CYS A 155 4.02 -5.45 7.06
C CYS A 155 4.52 -6.82 6.62
N LYS A 156 3.71 -7.89 6.77
CA LYS A 156 4.11 -9.25 6.37
C LYS A 156 4.13 -9.44 4.87
N ALA A 157 3.14 -8.87 4.20
CA ALA A 157 2.84 -9.10 2.82
C ALA A 157 3.61 -8.10 1.93
N MET A 158 3.55 -6.81 2.24
CA MET A 158 4.12 -5.71 1.44
C MET A 158 5.39 -5.09 2.00
N GLY A 159 5.83 -5.49 3.20
CA GLY A 159 6.96 -4.88 3.90
C GLY A 159 8.24 -4.80 3.07
N ALA A 160 8.62 -5.90 2.41
CA ALA A 160 9.78 -5.92 1.51
C ALA A 160 9.63 -4.96 0.31
N PHE A 161 8.41 -4.80 -0.21
CA PHE A 161 8.13 -3.89 -1.34
C PHE A 161 8.23 -2.44 -0.94
N ILE A 162 7.81 -2.10 0.28
CA ILE A 162 7.97 -0.77 0.85
C ILE A 162 9.47 -0.43 0.98
N GLU A 163 10.30 -1.39 1.40
CA GLU A 163 11.77 -1.20 1.45
C GLU A 163 12.35 -0.96 0.06
N GLU A 164 12.01 -1.81 -0.91
CA GLU A 164 12.48 -1.65 -2.29
C GLU A 164 12.04 -0.32 -2.90
N ALA A 165 10.79 0.11 -2.65
CA ALA A 165 10.28 1.39 -3.12
C ALA A 165 11.05 2.58 -2.50
N ALA A 166 11.32 2.52 -1.20
CA ALA A 166 12.08 3.56 -0.50
C ALA A 166 13.54 3.62 -0.96
N LEU A 167 14.18 2.47 -1.18
CA LEU A 167 15.53 2.38 -1.71
C LEU A 167 15.60 2.91 -3.14
N GLU A 168 14.64 2.55 -3.98
CA GLU A 168 14.56 3.01 -5.37
C GLU A 168 14.32 4.52 -5.44
N TYR A 169 13.43 5.05 -4.60
CA TYR A 169 13.24 6.50 -4.47
C TYR A 169 14.56 7.20 -4.13
N THR A 170 15.28 6.69 -3.12
CA THR A 170 16.58 7.22 -2.68
C THR A 170 17.60 7.23 -3.83
N ARG A 171 17.68 6.10 -4.55
CA ARG A 171 18.58 5.91 -5.68
C ARG A 171 18.33 6.92 -6.79
N VAL A 172 17.06 7.15 -7.16
CA VAL A 172 16.71 8.07 -8.25
C VAL A 172 16.86 9.54 -7.84
N GLN A 173 16.54 9.88 -6.60
CA GLN A 173 16.74 11.24 -6.08
C GLN A 173 18.22 11.59 -5.85
N ASN A 174 19.09 10.59 -5.72
CA ASN A 174 20.49 10.78 -5.33
C ASN A 174 20.63 11.61 -4.04
N VAL A 175 19.70 11.41 -3.10
CA VAL A 175 19.68 12.09 -1.80
C VAL A 175 20.03 11.11 -0.69
N THR A 176 20.70 11.58 0.34
CA THR A 176 20.79 10.82 1.60
C THR A 176 19.49 11.05 2.36
N LEU A 177 18.61 10.04 2.39
CA LEU A 177 17.45 10.09 3.29
C LEU A 177 17.92 10.10 4.75
N CYS A 178 17.20 10.80 5.63
CA CYS A 178 17.37 10.51 7.06
C CYS A 178 17.16 9.01 7.28
N PRO A 179 17.85 8.34 8.21
CA PRO A 179 17.63 6.92 8.41
C PRO A 179 16.14 6.63 8.73
N PRO A 180 15.60 5.48 8.29
CA PRO A 180 14.28 5.05 8.76
C PRO A 180 14.30 4.85 10.28
N ARG A 181 13.13 4.94 10.93
CA ARG A 181 12.99 4.64 12.37
C ARG A 181 13.33 3.18 12.66
N PHE A 182 12.99 2.28 11.74
CA PHE A 182 13.23 0.84 11.85
C PHE A 182 14.06 0.38 10.65
N GLU A 183 14.96 -0.57 10.87
CA GLU A 183 15.84 -1.08 9.81
C GLU A 183 15.13 -2.03 8.83
N SER A 184 13.99 -2.60 9.23
CA SER A 184 13.23 -3.55 8.40
C SER A 184 11.76 -3.60 8.77
N HIS A 185 10.92 -4.07 7.85
CA HIS A 185 9.49 -4.29 8.07
C HIS A 185 9.22 -5.27 9.21
N ALA A 186 10.07 -6.26 9.44
CA ALA A 186 9.94 -7.18 10.58
C ALA A 186 10.06 -6.45 11.92
N LYS A 187 10.93 -5.44 12.02
CA LYS A 187 11.03 -4.58 13.21
C LYS A 187 9.84 -3.62 13.34
N VAL A 188 9.29 -3.14 12.22
CA VAL A 188 8.05 -2.35 12.21
C VAL A 188 6.90 -3.20 12.76
N LEU A 189 6.73 -4.43 12.26
CA LEU A 189 5.71 -5.36 12.70
C LEU A 189 5.87 -5.71 14.17
N SER A 190 7.08 -6.09 14.59
CA SER A 190 7.35 -6.43 16.00
C SER A 190 7.07 -5.25 16.93
N ALA A 191 7.44 -4.03 16.53
CA ALA A 191 7.09 -2.83 17.29
C ALA A 191 5.57 -2.66 17.35
N TRP A 192 4.87 -2.77 16.22
CA TRP A 192 3.40 -2.67 16.14
C TRP A 192 2.69 -3.69 17.04
N GLU A 193 3.06 -4.96 16.96
CA GLU A 193 2.48 -6.07 17.72
C GLU A 193 2.74 -5.97 19.23
N MET A 194 3.83 -5.32 19.66
CA MET A 194 4.04 -5.03 21.08
C MET A 194 3.03 -4.03 21.67
N TYR A 195 2.39 -3.23 20.82
CA TYR A 195 1.39 -2.23 21.21
C TYR A 195 -0.06 -2.71 20.99
N TYR A 196 -0.31 -3.50 19.95
CA TYR A 196 -1.60 -4.12 19.66
C TYR A 196 -1.95 -5.11 20.78
N GLY A 197 -2.88 -4.71 21.66
CA GLY A 197 -3.22 -5.43 22.91
C GLY A 197 -2.92 -4.64 24.20
N LYS A 198 -2.22 -3.51 24.12
CA LYS A 198 -1.98 -2.58 25.25
C LYS A 198 -2.62 -1.21 25.06
N VAL A 199 -2.85 -0.79 23.82
CA VAL A 199 -3.51 0.48 23.47
C VAL A 199 -4.91 0.15 22.98
N GLY A 200 -5.95 0.79 23.52
CA GLY A 200 -7.35 0.43 23.32
C GLY A 200 -7.88 0.80 21.92
N SER A 201 -7.17 1.66 21.17
CA SER A 201 -7.48 1.94 19.76
C SER A 201 -6.31 2.56 18.98
N ILE A 202 -6.35 2.47 17.65
CA ILE A 202 -5.44 3.17 16.72
C ILE A 202 -5.43 4.68 16.93
N LYS A 203 -6.57 5.27 17.34
CA LYS A 203 -6.65 6.71 17.63
C LYS A 203 -5.71 7.09 18.78
N GLU A 204 -5.74 6.32 19.87
CA GLU A 204 -4.86 6.56 21.02
C GLU A 204 -3.37 6.41 20.63
N PHE A 205 -3.05 5.43 19.77
CA PHE A 205 -1.71 5.27 19.23
C PHE A 205 -1.26 6.48 18.39
N MET A 206 -2.11 6.94 17.47
CA MET A 206 -1.83 8.11 16.64
C MET A 206 -1.69 9.38 17.50
N ASP A 207 -2.55 9.57 18.50
CA ASP A 207 -2.50 10.70 19.42
C ASP A 207 -1.20 10.70 20.25
N MET A 208 -0.76 9.55 20.75
CA MET A 208 0.49 9.42 21.51
C MET A 208 1.75 9.68 20.67
N HIS A 209 1.76 9.28 19.40
CA HIS A 209 2.99 9.27 18.58
C HIS A 209 3.08 10.42 17.56
N TYR A 210 1.95 11.03 17.18
CA TYR A 210 1.91 12.13 16.20
C TYR A 210 1.46 13.46 16.80
N PHE A 211 0.48 13.48 17.70
CA PHE A 211 -0.10 14.73 18.22
C PHE A 211 0.41 15.13 19.61
N GLY A 212 0.96 14.20 20.39
CA GLY A 212 1.54 14.46 21.72
C GLY A 212 2.82 15.33 21.77
N ARG A 213 3.29 15.87 20.63
CA ARG A 213 4.40 16.85 20.56
C ARG A 213 3.96 18.28 20.20
N LEU A 214 2.66 18.55 20.14
CA LEU A 214 2.11 19.90 19.92
C LEU A 214 1.42 20.50 21.16
N GLY A 215 1.66 19.92 22.34
CA GLY A 215 1.27 20.48 23.64
C GLY A 215 2.42 21.18 24.34
#